data_AF-A0A5R2N279-F1
#
_entry.id   AF-A0A5R2N279-F1
#
_cell.length_a   1.000
_cell.length_b   1.000
_cell.length_c   1.000
_cell.angle_alpha   90.00
_cell.angle_beta   90.00
_cell.angle_gamma   90.00
#
_symmetry.space_group_name_H-M   'P 1'
#
loop_
_entity.id
_entity.type
_entity.pdbx_description
1 polymer ?
#
loop_
_entity_poly.entity_id
_entity_poly.type
_entity_poly.pdbx_seq_one_letter_code
_entity_poly.pdbx_strand_id
1 'polypeptide(L)' 'AYTTAEFKVNLTRPITPRTGEVVCEGKVVHKGRTLAVSEATLKDAGGKLLAFGTETCSIFPAANLAAR' A
#
# COMPACT_ATOMS: atom_id res chain seq x y z
N ALA A 1 -1.23 16.36 -4.78
CA ALA A 1 -0.21 15.50 -4.16
C ALA A 1 -0.80 14.73 -3.00
N TYR A 2 -0.09 13.75 -2.45
CA TYR A 2 -0.58 12.99 -1.30
C TYR A 2 0.58 12.48 -0.43
N THR A 3 0.29 12.12 0.82
CA THR A 3 1.23 11.48 1.75
C THR A 3 0.49 10.42 2.56
N THR A 4 1.18 9.36 2.99
CA THR A 4 0.60 8.37 3.91
C THR A 4 0.31 9.01 5.27
N ALA A 5 -0.91 8.83 5.77
CA ALA A 5 -1.33 9.26 7.10
C ALA A 5 -1.18 8.11 8.11
N GLU A 6 -1.60 6.91 7.73
CA GLU A 6 -1.43 5.69 8.51
C GLU A 6 -1.40 4.47 7.59
N PHE A 7 -0.90 3.35 8.12
CA PHE A 7 -1.02 2.06 7.48
C PHE A 7 -1.01 0.94 8.51
N LYS A 8 -1.58 -0.20 8.14
CA LYS A 8 -1.49 -1.46 8.89
C LYS A 8 -1.09 -2.56 7.94
N VAL A 9 -0.10 -3.37 8.32
CA VAL A 9 0.31 -4.56 7.57
C VAL A 9 0.28 -5.76 8.49
N ASN A 10 -0.31 -6.85 8.01
CA ASN A 10 -0.26 -8.16 8.65
C ASN A 10 0.74 -9.02 7.87
N LEU A 11 1.82 -9.42 8.53
CA LEU A 11 2.82 -10.33 7.98
C LEU A 11 2.41 -11.76 8.34
N THR A 12 1.88 -12.48 7.36
CA THR A 12 1.33 -13.83 7.57
C THR A 12 2.35 -14.93 7.37
N ARG A 13 3.42 -14.66 6.61
CA ARG A 13 4.52 -15.59 6.33
C ARG A 13 5.87 -14.85 6.26
N PRO A 14 6.98 -15.50 6.64
CA PRO A 14 8.31 -14.90 6.53
C PRO A 14 8.75 -14.77 5.07
N ILE A 15 9.40 -13.66 4.75
CA ILE A 15 10.09 -13.43 3.47
C ILE A 15 11.57 -13.67 3.71
N THR A 16 12.18 -14.53 2.91
CA THR A 16 13.60 -14.93 3.03
C THR A 16 14.28 -14.79 1.67
N PRO A 17 15.63 -14.85 1.61
CA PRO A 17 16.33 -14.89 0.32
C PRO A 17 15.90 -16.05 -0.60
N ARG A 18 15.29 -17.11 -0.06
CA ARG A 18 14.77 -18.26 -0.83
C ARG A 18 13.33 -18.06 -1.33
N THR A 19 12.62 -17.01 -0.89
CA THR A 19 11.23 -16.75 -1.28
C THR A 19 11.11 -16.41 -2.77
N GLY A 20 12.19 -15.92 -3.38
CA GLY A 20 12.19 -15.53 -4.78
C GLY A 20 11.41 -14.23 -5.03
N GLU A 21 10.91 -14.08 -6.25
CA GLU A 21 10.12 -12.91 -6.64
C GLU A 21 8.77 -12.89 -5.92
N VAL A 22 8.37 -11.69 -5.50
CA VAL A 22 7.10 -11.44 -4.81
C VAL A 22 6.34 -10.35 -5.54
N VAL A 23 5.03 -10.54 -5.69
CA VAL A 23 4.14 -9.60 -6.37
C VAL A 23 3.25 -8.92 -5.35
N CYS A 24 3.29 -7.59 -5.35
CA CYS A 24 2.39 -6.76 -4.55
C CYS A 24 1.32 -6.15 -5.45
N GLU A 25 0.06 -6.40 -5.13
CA GLU A 25 -1.09 -5.83 -5.85
C GLU A 25 -1.88 -4.97 -4.87
N GLY A 26 -2.04 -3.69 -5.21
CA GLY A 26 -2.83 -2.72 -4.44
C GLY A 26 -4.05 -2.26 -5.21
N LYS A 27 -5.15 -1.99 -4.50
CA LYS A 27 -6.35 -1.35 -5.05
C LYS A 27 -6.85 -0.25 -4.13
N VAL A 28 -7.28 0.85 -4.72
CA VAL A 28 -7.96 1.93 -3.99
C VAL A 28 -9.35 1.42 -3.61
N VAL A 29 -9.64 1.42 -2.31
CA VAL A 29 -10.93 1.04 -1.76
C VAL A 29 -11.86 2.24 -1.73
N HIS A 30 -11.34 3.41 -1.37
CA HIS A 30 -12.09 4.66 -1.33
C HIS A 30 -11.20 5.85 -1.65
N LYS A 31 -11.70 6.81 -2.44
CA LYS A 31 -10.99 8.07 -2.73
C LYS A 31 -11.92 9.25 -2.53
N GLY A 32 -11.68 10.00 -1.47
CA GLY A 32 -12.33 11.28 -1.18
C GLY A 32 -11.50 12.47 -1.68
N ARG A 33 -11.92 13.66 -1.24
CA ARG A 33 -11.24 14.93 -1.58
C ARG A 33 -9.91 15.11 -0.85
N THR A 34 -9.87 14.74 0.43
CA THR A 34 -8.73 14.97 1.33
C THR A 34 -8.12 13.68 1.89
N LEU A 35 -8.79 12.53 1.72
CA LEU A 35 -8.32 11.23 2.17
C LEU A 35 -8.60 10.17 1.10
N ALA A 36 -7.73 9.17 0.98
CA ALA A 36 -8.02 7.93 0.27
C ALA A 36 -7.53 6.72 1.07
N VAL A 37 -8.23 5.60 0.92
CA VAL A 37 -7.93 4.32 1.56
C VAL A 37 -7.64 3.30 0.45
N SER A 38 -6.56 2.55 0.59
CA SER A 38 -6.25 1.41 -0.28
C SER A 38 -5.99 0.15 0.54
N GLU A 39 -6.07 -0.98 -0.14
CA GLU A 39 -5.63 -2.26 0.37
C GLU A 39 -4.65 -2.90 -0.60
N ALA A 40 -3.76 -3.74 -0.09
CA ALA A 40 -2.78 -4.45 -0.89
C ALA A 40 -2.52 -5.87 -0.37
N THR A 41 -2.26 -6.78 -1.30
CA THR A 41 -1.80 -8.14 -1.01
C THR A 41 -0.41 -8.35 -1.57
N LEU A 42 0.43 -9.08 -0.84
CA LEU A 42 1.75 -9.52 -1.28
C LEU A 42 1.75 -11.04 -1.40
N LYS A 43 2.13 -11.58 -2.56
CA LYS A 43 2.13 -13.03 -2.84
C LYS A 43 3.48 -13.49 -3.42
N ASP A 44 3.83 -14.76 -3.20
CA ASP A 44 4.94 -15.42 -3.90
C ASP A 44 4.54 -15.89 -5.31
N ALA A 45 5.49 -16.44 -6.08
CA ALA A 45 5.24 -17.00 -7.41
C ALA A 45 4.24 -18.18 -7.42
N GLY A 46 4.03 -18.84 -6.28
CA GLY A 46 3.03 -19.89 -6.09
C GLY A 46 1.66 -19.37 -5.65
N GLY A 47 1.48 -18.05 -5.58
CA GLY A 47 0.23 -17.40 -5.16
C GLY A 47 -0.02 -17.42 -3.66
N LYS A 48 0.95 -17.83 -2.82
CA LYS A 48 0.76 -17.84 -1.36
C LYS A 48 0.79 -16.40 -0.83
N LEU A 49 -0.22 -16.05 -0.04
CA LEU A 49 -0.27 -14.76 0.64
C LEU A 49 0.85 -14.67 1.69
N LEU A 50 1.71 -13.67 1.53
CA LEU A 50 2.82 -13.35 2.42
C LEU A 50 2.43 -12.22 3.38
N ALA A 51 1.79 -11.17 2.85
CA ALA A 51 1.30 -10.05 3.64
C ALA A 51 -0.01 -9.47 3.08
N PHE A 52 -0.80 -8.88 3.97
CA PHE A 52 -1.95 -8.05 3.61
C PHE A 52 -1.86 -6.73 4.35
N GLY A 53 -2.02 -5.63 3.62
CA GLY A 53 -1.96 -4.29 4.19
C GLY A 53 -3.13 -3.41 3.76
N THR A 54 -3.40 -2.42 4.59
CA THR A 54 -4.29 -1.29 4.28
C THR A 54 -3.54 -0.01 4.56
N GLU A 55 -3.74 1.01 3.75
CA GLU A 55 -3.22 2.35 4.03
C GLU A 55 -4.27 3.42 3.85
N THR A 56 -4.10 4.50 4.62
CA THR A 56 -4.84 5.74 4.43
C THR A 56 -3.85 6.83 4.06
N CYS A 57 -4.11 7.57 2.99
CA CYS A 57 -3.31 8.72 2.58
C CYS A 57 -4.10 10.02 2.65
N SER A 58 -3.42 11.11 3.02
CA SER A 58 -3.91 12.47 2.94
C SER A 58 -3.64 13.05 1.56
N ILE A 59 -4.65 13.65 0.95
CA ILE A 59 -4.60 14.25 -0.39
C ILE A 59 -4.61 15.78 -0.26
N PHE A 60 -3.65 16.41 -0.91
CA PHE A 60 -3.47 17.87 -0.94
C PHE A 60 -3.72 18.42 -2.34
N PRO A 61 -4.34 19.61 -2.45
CA PRO A 61 -4.40 20.35 -3.71
C PRO A 61 -3.01 20.51 -4.33
N ALA A 62 -2.91 20.33 -5.65
CA ALA A 62 -1.63 20.48 -6.35
C ALA A 62 -1.04 21.90 -6.21
N ALA A 63 -1.89 22.92 -6.09
CA ALA A 63 -1.48 24.31 -5.85
C ALA A 63 -0.73 24.52 -4.52
N ASN A 64 -0.86 23.58 -3.57
CA ASN A 64 -0.20 23.66 -2.26
C ASN A 64 1.13 22.90 -2.22
N LEU A 65 1.58 22.32 -3.33
CA LEU A 65 2.94 21.80 -3.42
C LEU A 65 3.88 22.98 -3.61
N ALA A 66 4.50 23.43 -2.51
CA ALA A 66 5.62 24.34 -2.60
C ALA A 66 6.66 23.73 -3.56
N ALA A 67 7.04 24.47 -4.60
CA ALA A 67 8.15 24.09 -5.46
C ALA A 67 9.39 23.97 -4.58
N ARG A 68 9.83 22.74 -4.33
CA ARG A 68 11.12 22.46 -3.69
C ARG A 68 12.15 22.25 -4.78
#